data_AF-A0A1H5XYS2-F1
#
_entry.id   AF-A0A1H5XYS2-F1
#
_cell.length_a   1.000
_cell.length_b   1.000
_cell.length_c   1.000
_cell.angle_alpha   90.00
_cell.angle_beta   90.00
_cell.angle_gamma   90.00
#
_symmetry.space_group_name_H-M   'P 1'
#
loop_
_entity.id
_entity.type
_entity.pdbx_description
1 polymer ?
#
loop_
_entity_poly.entity_id
_entity_poly.type
_entity_poly.pdbx_seq_one_letter_code
_entity_poly.pdbx_strand_id
1 'polypeptide(L)'
;MTAEQIIAGVKAKDRLTTEYLYKKYSKALYTVVCRIISNKQIAEEVFHDSFINITRKIQSEYVHDGHFYTWMANICRKFAKEKNKS
;
A
#
# COMPACT_ATOMS: atom_id res chain seq x y z
N MET A 1 5.26 15.81 3.06
CA MET A 1 4.22 15.84 2.01
C MET A 1 2.87 15.48 2.61
N THR A 2 1.82 16.22 2.25
CA THR A 2 0.43 15.88 2.56
C THR A 2 -0.02 14.65 1.76
N ALA A 3 -1.20 14.10 2.06
CA ALA A 3 -1.72 12.96 1.29
C ALA A 3 -1.94 13.36 -0.18
N GLU A 4 -2.51 14.53 -0.42
CA GLU A 4 -2.78 15.09 -1.76
C GLU A 4 -1.51 15.26 -2.58
N GLN A 5 -0.44 15.78 -1.96
CA GLN A 5 0.87 15.91 -2.62
C GLN A 5 1.44 14.54 -3.01
N ILE A 6 1.31 13.54 -2.13
CA ILE A 6 1.76 12.18 -2.42
C ILE A 6 0.94 11.60 -3.59
N ILE A 7 -0.38 11.73 -3.55
CA ILE A 7 -1.28 11.23 -4.58
C ILE A 7 -0.95 11.87 -5.93
N ALA A 8 -0.80 13.20 -5.97
CA ALA A 8 -0.47 13.93 -7.19
C ALA A 8 0.88 13.48 -7.77
N GLY A 9 1.93 13.36 -6.95
CA GLY A 9 3.24 12.91 -7.42
C GLY A 9 3.24 11.46 -7.90
N VAL A 10 2.57 10.55 -7.18
CA VAL A 10 2.44 9.14 -7.64
C VAL A 10 1.66 9.05 -8.94
N LYS A 11 0.59 9.84 -9.13
CA LYS A 11 -0.14 9.95 -10.41
C LYS A 11 0.74 10.47 -11.55
N ALA A 12 1.61 11.44 -11.26
CA ALA A 12 2.60 11.96 -12.20
C ALA A 12 3.78 11.00 -12.45
N LYS A 13 3.77 9.79 -11.87
CA LYS A 13 4.87 8.82 -11.92
C LYS A 13 6.19 9.39 -11.40
N ASP A 14 6.13 10.35 -10.49
CA ASP A 14 7.31 10.89 -9.84
C ASP A 14 7.93 9.83 -8.92
N ARG A 15 9.19 9.51 -9.21
CA ARG A 15 9.96 8.49 -8.49
C ARG A 15 10.19 8.91 -7.05
N LEU A 16 10.50 10.18 -6.80
CA LEU A 16 10.79 10.67 -5.44
C LEU A 16 9.55 10.58 -4.55
N THR A 17 8.38 10.93 -5.09
CA THR A 17 7.11 10.79 -4.37
C THR A 17 6.76 9.33 -4.09
N THR A 18 7.03 8.43 -5.04
CA THR A 18 6.79 6.98 -4.85
C THR A 18 7.72 6.41 -3.77
N GLU A 19 9.00 6.80 -3.76
CA GLU A 19 9.95 6.46 -2.71
C GLU A 19 9.54 7.03 -1.35
N TYR A 20 9.03 8.26 -1.31
CA TYR A 20 8.51 8.87 -0.09
C TYR A 20 7.27 8.12 0.44
N LEU A 21 6.33 7.75 -0.43
CA LEU A 21 5.18 6.92 -0.06
C LEU A 21 5.64 5.60 0.59
N TYR A 22 6.60 4.92 -0.04
CA TYR A 22 7.15 3.68 0.47
C TYR A 22 7.79 3.88 1.84
N LYS A 23 8.73 4.83 1.97
CA LYS A 23 9.41 5.13 3.24
C LYS A 23 8.43 5.48 4.36
N LYS A 24 7.36 6.22 4.05
CA LYS A 24 6.39 6.70 5.04
C LYS A 24 5.44 5.61 5.54
N TYR A 25 4.97 4.72 4.65
CA TYR A 25 3.88 3.81 4.99
C TYR A 25 4.27 2.33 5.04
N SER A 26 5.43 1.93 4.48
CA SER A 26 5.81 0.51 4.36
C SER A 26 5.79 -0.22 5.69
N LYS A 27 6.41 0.32 6.75
CA LYS A 27 6.44 -0.31 8.08
C LYS A 27 5.04 -0.58 8.64
N ALA A 28 4.15 0.40 8.57
CA ALA A 28 2.79 0.29 9.10
C ALA A 28 1.94 -0.69 8.27
N LEU A 29 2.04 -0.63 6.95
CA LEU A 29 1.31 -1.52 6.04
C LEU A 29 1.82 -2.97 6.11
N TYR A 30 3.13 -3.18 6.21
CA TYR A 30 3.72 -4.49 6.45
C TYR A 30 3.21 -5.09 7.77
N THR A 31 3.14 -4.28 8.84
CA THR A 31 2.55 -4.72 10.12
C THR A 31 1.10 -5.18 9.96
N VAL A 32 0.31 -4.54 9.09
CA VAL A 32 -1.07 -4.98 8.80
C VAL A 32 -1.09 -6.36 8.15
N VAL A 33 -0.16 -6.65 7.23
CA VAL A 33 -0.05 -7.97 6.58
C VAL A 33 0.38 -9.04 7.58
N CYS A 34 1.41 -8.77 8.40
CA CYS A 34 1.93 -9.72 9.40
C CYS A 34 0.92 -10.10 10.49
N ARG A 35 -0.10 -9.27 10.73
CA ARG A 35 -1.20 -9.61 11.66
C ARG A 35 -2.14 -10.69 11.11
N ILE A 36 -2.10 -10.95 9.80
CA ILE A 36 -2.94 -11.93 9.11
C ILE A 36 -2.10 -13.12 8.65
N ILE A 37 -0.89 -12.89 8.15
CA ILE A 37 0.03 -13.92 7.68
C ILE A 37 1.18 -14.08 8.67
N SER A 38 1.22 -15.22 9.38
CA SER A 38 2.27 -15.51 10.38
C SER A 38 3.64 -15.83 9.76
N ASN A 39 3.65 -16.43 8.56
CA ASN A 39 4.90 -16.72 7.86
C ASN A 39 5.50 -15.43 7.29
N LYS A 40 6.69 -15.04 7.77
CA LYS A 40 7.34 -13.77 7.40
C LYS A 40 7.66 -13.66 5.92
N GLN A 41 8.10 -14.74 5.29
CA GLN A 41 8.47 -14.74 3.87
C GLN A 41 7.22 -14.53 3.00
N ILE A 42 6.12 -15.22 3.33
CA ILE A 42 4.84 -15.03 2.64
C ILE A 42 4.30 -13.62 2.90
N ALA A 43 4.40 -13.11 4.13
CA ALA A 43 3.95 -11.75 4.46
C ALA A 43 4.71 -10.67 3.68
N GLU A 44 6.00 -10.87 3.43
CA GLU A 44 6.84 -9.97 2.63
C GLU A 44 6.42 -9.98 1.15
N GLU A 45 6.21 -11.15 0.56
CA GLU A 45 5.68 -11.31 -0.80
C GLU A 45 4.33 -10.59 -0.96
N VAL A 46 3.38 -10.89 -0.07
CA VAL A 46 2.04 -10.27 -0.06
C VAL A 46 2.11 -8.77 0.11
N PHE A 47 3.00 -8.27 0.98
CA PHE A 47 3.20 -6.84 1.16
C PHE A 47 3.70 -6.18 -0.12
N HIS A 48 4.73 -6.74 -0.77
CA HIS A 48 5.26 -6.21 -2.03
C HIS A 48 4.18 -6.14 -3.11
N ASP A 49 3.41 -7.21 -3.31
CA ASP A 49 2.31 -7.24 -4.28
C ASP A 49 1.23 -6.21 -3.95
N SER A 50 0.86 -6.11 -2.68
CA SER A 50 -0.13 -5.13 -2.24
C SER A 50 0.35 -3.69 -2.44
N PHE A 51 1.64 -3.41 -2.26
CA PHE A 51 2.21 -2.07 -2.43
C PHE A 51 2.27 -1.69 -3.91
N ILE A 52 2.63 -2.62 -4.80
CA ILE A 52 2.54 -2.43 -6.26
C ILE A 52 1.08 -2.16 -6.67
N ASN A 53 0.12 -2.86 -6.07
CA ASN A 53 -1.30 -2.62 -6.33
C ASN A 53 -1.74 -1.23 -5.88
N ILE A 54 -1.31 -0.79 -4.69
CA ILE A 54 -1.57 0.54 -4.15
C ILE A 54 -1.09 1.62 -5.12
N THR A 55 0.18 1.57 -5.57
CA THR A 55 0.73 2.60 -6.46
C THR A 55 -0.01 2.64 -7.81
N ARG A 56 -0.34 1.48 -8.38
CA ARG A 56 -1.16 1.38 -9.61
C ARG A 56 -2.55 1.99 -9.42
N LYS A 57 -3.24 1.68 -8.32
CA LYS A 57 -4.57 2.23 -8.04
C LYS A 57 -4.55 3.72 -7.75
N ILE A 58 -3.50 4.24 -7.11
CA ILE A 58 -3.30 5.68 -6.96
C ILE A 58 -3.22 6.35 -8.34
N GLN A 59 -2.49 5.75 -9.27
CA GLN A 59 -2.33 6.27 -10.63
C GLN A 59 -3.63 6.26 -11.45
N SER A 60 -4.40 5.18 -11.37
CA SER A 60 -5.55 4.97 -12.27
C SER A 60 -6.87 5.50 -11.75
N GLU A 61 -7.17 5.37 -10.45
CA GLU A 61 -8.55 5.48 -9.94
C GLU A 61 -8.69 6.25 -8.64
N TYR A 62 -7.62 6.41 -7.83
CA TYR A 62 -7.79 6.95 -6.49
C TYR A 62 -8.23 8.41 -6.49
N VAL A 63 -9.34 8.68 -5.79
CA VAL A 63 -9.84 10.00 -5.47
C VAL A 63 -9.68 10.20 -3.97
N HIS A 64 -9.13 11.34 -3.57
CA HIS A 64 -8.88 11.58 -2.15
C HIS A 64 -10.19 11.84 -1.40
N ASP A 65 -10.43 11.08 -0.35
CA ASP A 65 -11.63 11.10 0.50
C ASP A 65 -11.31 11.31 1.99
N GLY A 66 -10.09 11.79 2.29
CA GLY A 66 -9.58 11.98 3.65
C GLY A 66 -9.00 10.72 4.32
N HIS A 67 -9.19 9.53 3.77
CA HIS A 67 -8.87 8.26 4.44
C HIS A 67 -7.70 7.49 3.81
N PHE A 68 -6.66 8.22 3.36
CA PHE A 68 -5.59 7.67 2.53
C PHE A 68 -4.88 6.45 3.15
N TYR A 69 -4.50 6.52 4.43
CA TYR A 69 -3.88 5.39 5.13
C TYR A 69 -4.83 4.20 5.25
N THR A 70 -6.07 4.44 5.67
CA THR A 70 -7.09 3.39 5.85
C THR A 70 -7.38 2.67 4.54
N TRP A 71 -7.45 3.41 3.43
CA TRP A 71 -7.63 2.86 2.09
C TRP A 71 -6.47 1.91 1.70
N MET A 72 -5.21 2.34 1.87
CA MET A 72 -4.05 1.48 1.62
C MET A 72 -4.06 0.22 2.51
N ALA A 73 -4.35 0.39 3.80
CA ALA A 73 -4.40 -0.73 4.74
C ALA A 73 -5.51 -1.74 4.39
N ASN A 74 -6.62 -1.29 3.81
CA ASN A 74 -7.67 -2.19 3.31
C ASN A 74 -7.19 -3.04 2.12
N ILE A 75 -6.40 -2.48 1.21
CA ILE A 75 -5.80 -3.24 0.11
C ILE A 75 -4.86 -4.31 0.67
N CYS A 76 -3.95 -3.96 1.59
CA CYS A 76 -3.07 -4.94 2.25
C CYS A 76 -3.86 -6.07 2.94
N ARG A 77 -4.93 -5.73 3.67
CA ARG A 77 -5.81 -6.73 4.32
C ARG A 77 -6.48 -7.64 3.30
N LYS A 78 -6.92 -7.12 2.16
CA LYS A 78 -7.55 -7.92 1.10
C LYS A 78 -6.56 -8.94 0.54
N PHE A 79 -5.36 -8.51 0.17
CA PHE A 79 -4.29 -9.39 -0.33
C PHE A 79 -3.91 -10.47 0.68
N ALA A 80 -3.73 -10.08 1.95
CA ALA A 80 -3.40 -11.02 3.02
C ALA A 80 -4.50 -12.06 3.25
N LYS A 81 -5.77 -11.64 3.26
CA LYS A 81 -6.91 -12.57 3.41
C LYS A 81 -7.02 -13.55 2.24
N GLU A 82 -6.69 -13.12 1.04
CA GLU A 82 -6.71 -13.99 -0.16
C GLU A 82 -5.63 -15.06 -0.06
N LYS A 83 -4.37 -14.64 0.21
CA LYS A 83 -3.24 -15.57 0.35
C LYS A 83 -3.44 -16.56 1.51
N ASN A 84 -4.05 -16.15 2.62
CA ASN A 84 -4.29 -17.03 3.77
C ASN A 84 -5.34 -18.13 3.53
N LYS A 85 -6.12 -18.04 2.45
CA LYS A 85 -7.12 -19.05 2.07
C LYS A 85 -6.60 -20.06 1.04
N SER A 86 -5.43 -19.79 0.45
CA SER A 86 -4.76 -20.65 -0.53
C SER A 86 -3.90 -21.70 0.18
#